data_AF-A0A1B1NA76-F1
#
_entry.id   AF-A0A1B1NA76-F1
#
_cell.length_a   1.000
_cell.length_b   1.000
_cell.length_c   1.000
_cell.angle_alpha   90.00
_cell.angle_beta   90.00
_cell.angle_gamma   90.00
#
_symmetry.space_group_name_H-M   'P 1'
#
loop_
_entity.id
_entity.type
_entity.pdbx_description
1 polymer ?
#
loop_
_entity_poly.entity_id
_entity_poly.type
_entity_poly.pdbx_seq_one_letter_code
_entity_poly.pdbx_strand_id
1 'polypeptide(L)'
;MPIIGEDRPDVEDTTVEELARRQEEAEAELAARRDTAERELRSRQAVLDRAERRLAQRHGRSSVQRELDLAEQEQRSGIRGSRVAVWAWGLGVALLVLGVISSGPDTDPADREALGTTDEVRVAWLRVAVAADEAWALTASGEDLTLDSGRPGDTVSLAEEASDIEGGIPLHQQVMTASFEGMTAEPGSSAATAAWTEVHTLSLGVVRQDAVADLFHESIRPDRLAVGLLALGGAGLVVTLVVALRRRAGWQAAAAGGAVVLTLVTLVQVDAQTAPSYADAAAEHRAAQVELTDITTGLHEEVSALLDGPQTDPSAALDLAREGSERFEEVATQVADERDDMLGALAQQQSASAPVAAAGLGAAALAGAAFALPGRRKDR
;
A
#
# COMPACT_ATOMS: atom_id res chain seq x y z
N MET A 1 -8.65 29.97 43.68
CA MET A 1 -8.23 28.68 43.09
C MET A 1 -6.88 28.91 42.43
N PRO A 2 -5.80 28.22 42.83
CA PRO A 2 -4.50 28.39 42.21
C PRO A 2 -4.41 27.55 40.93
N ILE A 3 -3.82 28.15 39.90
CA ILE A 3 -3.54 27.56 38.60
C ILE A 3 -2.31 26.66 38.77
N ILE A 4 -2.46 25.36 38.50
CA ILE A 4 -1.35 24.40 38.43
C ILE A 4 -0.77 24.57 37.02
N GLY A 5 0.36 25.26 36.93
CA GLY A 5 1.17 25.31 35.72
C GLY A 5 1.85 23.96 35.52
N GLU A 6 1.68 23.38 34.34
CA GLU A 6 2.37 22.17 33.92
C GLU A 6 3.85 22.47 33.70
N ASP A 7 4.67 21.78 34.48
CA ASP A 7 6.13 21.73 34.44
C ASP A 7 6.55 21.21 33.05
N ARG A 8 6.92 22.13 32.15
CA ARG A 8 7.64 21.77 30.93
C ARG A 8 9.07 21.39 31.34
N PRO A 9 9.61 20.24 30.89
CA PRO A 9 10.98 19.88 31.22
C PRO A 9 11.94 20.91 30.63
N ASP A 10 12.72 21.56 31.47
CA ASP A 10 13.80 22.46 31.10
C ASP A 10 14.76 21.76 30.14
N VAL A 11 14.82 22.26 28.90
CA VAL A 11 15.73 21.82 27.83
C VAL A 11 17.06 22.59 27.90
N GLU A 12 17.39 23.16 29.06
CA GLU A 12 18.64 23.87 29.29
C GLU A 12 19.55 22.98 30.17
N ASP A 13 20.78 22.77 29.72
CA ASP A 13 21.87 22.00 30.37
C ASP A 13 22.04 20.51 30.06
N THR A 14 21.81 20.06 28.82
CA THR A 14 22.63 18.94 28.31
C THR A 14 23.95 19.52 27.77
N THR A 15 24.95 19.56 28.65
CA THR A 15 26.30 20.04 28.28
C THR A 15 26.85 19.21 27.11
N VAL A 16 27.60 19.85 26.20
CA VAL A 16 28.24 19.21 25.03
C VAL A 16 29.04 17.95 25.43
N GLU A 17 29.55 17.92 26.66
CA GLU A 17 30.29 16.82 27.25
C GLU A 17 29.41 15.59 27.56
N GLU A 18 28.12 15.78 27.87
CA GLU A 18 27.16 14.67 28.04
C GLU A 18 26.72 14.04 26.72
N LEU A 19 26.56 14.85 25.68
CA LEU A 19 26.31 14.34 24.33
C LEU A 19 27.51 13.54 23.79
N ALA A 20 28.74 14.04 24.02
CA ALA A 20 29.97 13.32 23.64
C ALA A 20 30.09 11.97 24.38
N ARG A 21 29.81 11.96 25.68
CA ARG A 21 29.82 10.73 26.50
C ARG A 21 28.77 9.71 26.04
N ARG A 22 27.56 10.15 25.69
CA ARG A 22 26.53 9.26 25.13
C ARG A 22 26.89 8.72 23.76
N GLN A 23 27.57 9.51 22.91
CA GLN A 23 28.07 9.02 21.64
C GLN A 23 29.17 7.97 21.83
N GLU A 24 30.12 8.19 22.75
CA GLU A 24 31.19 7.22 23.02
C GLU A 24 30.65 5.90 23.60
N GLU A 25 29.66 5.96 24.49
CA GLU A 25 28.97 4.76 25.01
C GLU A 25 28.21 4.00 23.91
N ALA A 26 27.53 4.71 23.00
CA ALA A 26 26.82 4.11 21.88
C ALA A 26 27.78 3.46 20.87
N GLU A 27 28.93 4.10 20.60
CA GLU A 27 29.97 3.54 19.73
C GLU A 27 30.63 2.31 20.35
N ALA A 28 30.89 2.31 21.66
CA ALA A 28 31.41 1.15 22.38
C ALA A 28 30.42 -0.02 22.37
N GLU A 29 29.13 0.24 22.52
CA GLU A 29 28.09 -0.80 22.45
C GLU A 29 27.98 -1.40 21.04
N LEU A 30 28.04 -0.55 19.99
CA LEU A 30 28.06 -1.01 18.60
C LEU A 30 29.30 -1.84 18.28
N ALA A 31 30.47 -1.44 18.78
CA ALA A 31 31.71 -2.20 18.62
C ALA A 31 31.59 -3.58 19.30
N ALA A 32 31.07 -3.63 20.53
CA ALA A 32 30.87 -4.89 21.25
C ALA A 32 29.88 -5.84 20.54
N ARG A 33 28.80 -5.29 19.95
CA ARG A 33 27.82 -6.08 19.15
C ARG A 33 28.42 -6.61 17.83
N ARG A 34 29.28 -5.83 17.16
CA ARG A 34 30.00 -6.30 15.97
C ARG A 34 30.95 -7.45 16.30
N ASP A 35 31.67 -7.31 17.42
CA ASP A 35 32.63 -8.30 17.88
C ASP A 35 31.98 -9.66 18.22
N THR A 36 30.81 -9.64 18.86
CA THR A 36 30.04 -10.86 19.14
C THR A 36 29.49 -11.48 17.85
N ALA A 37 28.97 -10.68 16.92
CA ALA A 37 28.48 -11.18 15.63
C ALA A 37 29.60 -11.84 14.81
N GLU A 38 30.81 -11.27 14.79
CA GLU A 38 31.95 -11.86 14.10
C GLU A 38 32.38 -13.21 14.71
N ARG A 39 32.38 -13.32 16.04
CA ARG A 39 32.68 -14.57 16.74
C ARG A 39 31.63 -15.64 16.41
N GLU A 40 30.36 -15.28 16.36
CA GLU A 40 29.30 -16.20 15.94
C GLU A 40 29.49 -16.67 14.50
N LEU A 41 29.76 -15.77 13.56
CA LEU A 41 30.00 -16.12 12.16
C LEU A 41 31.19 -17.07 11.99
N ARG A 42 32.31 -16.79 12.66
CA ARG A 42 33.49 -17.69 12.64
C ARG A 42 33.14 -19.06 13.23
N SER A 43 32.35 -19.11 14.31
CA SER A 43 31.92 -20.37 14.92
C SER A 43 31.04 -21.20 13.97
N ARG A 44 30.10 -20.56 13.25
CA ARG A 44 29.22 -21.22 12.28
C ARG A 44 30.00 -21.73 11.07
N GLN A 45 30.95 -20.95 10.55
CA GLN A 45 31.85 -21.39 9.49
C GLN A 45 32.66 -22.62 9.90
N ALA A 46 33.25 -22.64 11.11
CA ALA A 46 33.98 -23.81 11.59
C ALA A 46 33.09 -25.06 11.74
N VAL A 47 31.81 -24.91 12.05
CA VAL A 47 30.85 -26.02 12.09
C VAL A 47 30.54 -26.54 10.69
N LEU A 48 30.32 -25.63 9.73
CA LEU A 48 30.08 -25.99 8.32
C LEU A 48 31.28 -26.71 7.72
N ASP A 49 32.50 -26.21 7.93
CA ASP A 49 33.73 -26.87 7.45
C ASP A 49 33.89 -28.29 8.01
N ARG A 50 33.55 -28.49 9.30
CA ARG A 50 33.58 -29.83 9.91
C ARG A 50 32.48 -30.72 9.33
N ALA A 51 31.30 -30.17 9.04
CA ALA A 51 30.21 -30.92 8.41
C ALA A 51 30.58 -31.32 6.97
N GLU A 52 31.19 -30.42 6.20
CA GLU A 52 31.67 -30.67 4.85
C GLU A 52 32.77 -31.74 4.83
N ARG A 53 33.76 -31.65 5.72
CA ARG A 53 34.80 -32.71 5.84
C ARG A 53 34.21 -34.06 6.24
N ARG A 54 33.18 -34.08 7.11
CA ARG A 54 32.48 -35.33 7.48
C ARG A 54 31.66 -35.89 6.31
N LEU A 55 31.05 -35.04 5.49
CA LEU A 55 30.36 -35.44 4.26
C LEU A 55 31.33 -35.97 3.22
N ALA A 56 32.43 -35.28 2.97
CA ALA A 56 33.49 -35.71 2.05
C ALA A 56 34.11 -37.04 2.49
N GLN A 57 34.36 -37.25 3.78
CA GLN A 57 34.87 -38.53 4.31
C GLN A 57 33.86 -39.68 4.20
N ARG A 58 32.55 -39.43 4.36
CA ARG A 58 31.51 -40.46 4.17
C ARG A 58 31.28 -40.79 2.70
N HIS A 59 31.47 -39.85 1.80
CA HIS A 59 31.20 -40.04 0.36
C HIS A 59 32.43 -40.46 -0.46
N GLY A 60 33.66 -40.25 0.04
CA GLY A 60 34.90 -40.52 -0.72
C GLY A 60 35.34 -41.97 -0.88
N ARG A 61 34.72 -42.95 -0.20
CA ARG A 61 35.11 -44.38 -0.30
C ARG A 61 34.06 -45.33 -0.85
N SER A 62 32.82 -44.88 -1.09
CA SER A 62 31.75 -45.73 -1.63
C SER A 62 31.07 -45.16 -2.89
N SER A 63 31.52 -44.02 -3.41
CA SER A 63 30.91 -43.39 -4.59
C SER A 63 31.41 -43.99 -5.91
N VAL A 64 32.68 -44.38 -6.03
CA VAL A 64 33.25 -44.83 -7.31
C VAL A 64 32.70 -46.20 -7.75
N GLN A 65 32.51 -47.13 -6.81
CA GLN A 65 31.92 -48.44 -7.11
C GLN A 65 30.40 -48.39 -7.28
N ARG A 66 29.75 -47.46 -6.57
CA ARG A 66 28.29 -47.25 -6.68
C ARG A 66 27.92 -46.41 -7.91
N GLU A 67 28.80 -45.54 -8.41
CA GLU A 67 28.64 -44.83 -9.68
C GLU A 67 28.84 -45.74 -10.90
N LEU A 68 29.67 -46.79 -10.79
CA LEU A 68 29.79 -47.81 -11.83
C LEU A 68 28.54 -48.71 -11.89
N ASP A 69 28.03 -49.17 -10.74
CA ASP A 69 26.77 -49.94 -10.70
C ASP A 69 25.54 -49.10 -11.06
N LEU A 70 25.53 -47.80 -10.74
CA LEU A 70 24.46 -46.87 -11.14
C LEU A 70 24.54 -46.46 -12.61
N ALA A 71 25.73 -46.34 -13.20
CA ALA A 71 25.88 -46.11 -14.63
C ALA A 71 25.39 -47.31 -15.46
N GLU A 72 25.59 -48.53 -14.96
CA GLU A 72 25.11 -49.76 -15.62
C GLU A 72 23.58 -49.98 -15.42
N GLN A 73 23.00 -49.50 -14.31
CA GLN A 73 21.55 -49.44 -14.12
C GLN A 73 20.85 -48.29 -14.87
N GLU A 74 21.47 -47.10 -14.98
CA GLU A 74 20.90 -45.95 -15.69
C GLU A 74 20.78 -46.19 -17.20
N GLN A 75 21.61 -47.06 -17.77
CA GLN A 75 21.52 -47.41 -19.19
C GLN A 75 20.28 -48.25 -19.54
N ARG A 76 19.59 -48.84 -18.54
CA ARG A 76 18.33 -49.58 -18.73
C ARG A 76 17.09 -48.83 -18.23
N SER A 77 17.23 -47.82 -17.36
CA SER A 77 16.10 -46.99 -16.93
C SER A 77 16.06 -45.66 -17.67
N GLY A 78 15.87 -45.72 -19.00
CA GLY A 78 15.48 -44.53 -19.76
C GLY A 78 14.21 -43.92 -19.14
N ILE A 79 14.17 -42.59 -19.01
CA ILE A 79 13.04 -41.80 -18.49
C ILE A 79 11.84 -41.85 -19.46
N ARG A 80 11.41 -43.05 -19.83
CA ARG A 80 10.12 -43.31 -20.45
C ARG A 80 9.09 -43.84 -19.44
N GLY A 81 9.50 -44.13 -18.19
CA GLY A 81 8.63 -44.77 -17.19
C GLY A 81 8.40 -44.03 -15.88
N SER A 82 9.16 -42.98 -15.53
CA SER A 82 8.95 -42.29 -14.25
C SER A 82 7.78 -41.31 -14.36
N ARG A 83 6.56 -41.83 -14.17
CA ARG A 83 5.34 -41.04 -14.00
C ARG A 83 5.56 -39.94 -12.95
N VAL A 84 6.36 -40.21 -11.91
CA VAL A 84 6.67 -39.27 -10.82
C VAL A 84 7.34 -37.99 -11.32
N ALA A 85 8.29 -38.07 -12.27
CA ALA A 85 8.97 -36.88 -12.79
C ALA A 85 8.04 -36.01 -13.64
N VAL A 86 7.15 -36.64 -14.42
CA VAL A 86 6.12 -35.94 -15.22
C VAL A 86 5.09 -35.27 -14.31
N TRP A 87 4.64 -35.97 -13.26
CA TRP A 87 3.71 -35.42 -12.27
C TRP A 87 4.33 -34.27 -11.46
N ALA A 88 5.59 -34.38 -11.04
CA ALA A 88 6.27 -33.32 -10.29
C ALA A 88 6.47 -32.05 -11.12
N TRP A 89 6.81 -32.20 -12.40
CA TRP A 89 6.96 -31.06 -13.32
C TRP A 89 5.59 -30.42 -13.63
N GLY A 90 4.57 -31.23 -13.92
CA GLY A 90 3.20 -30.75 -14.13
C GLY A 90 2.64 -30.02 -12.91
N LEU A 91 2.91 -30.53 -11.70
CA LEU A 91 2.52 -29.89 -10.44
C LEU A 91 3.26 -28.56 -10.23
N GLY A 92 4.57 -28.49 -10.51
CA GLY A 92 5.35 -27.26 -10.39
C GLY A 92 4.87 -26.16 -11.33
N VAL A 93 4.56 -26.51 -12.58
CA VAL A 93 3.98 -25.57 -13.55
C VAL A 93 2.56 -25.16 -13.14
N ALA A 94 1.73 -26.11 -12.69
CA ALA A 94 0.39 -25.80 -12.22
C ALA A 94 0.42 -24.85 -11.01
N LEU A 95 1.32 -25.06 -10.04
CA LEU A 95 1.48 -24.18 -8.88
C LEU A 95 2.03 -22.81 -9.25
N LEU A 96 2.92 -22.71 -10.24
CA LEU A 96 3.37 -21.40 -10.76
C LEU A 96 2.25 -20.66 -11.45
N VAL A 97 1.51 -21.33 -12.34
CA VAL A 97 0.38 -20.72 -13.03
C VAL A 97 -0.69 -20.29 -12.01
N LEU A 98 -1.01 -21.16 -11.05
CA LEU A 98 -1.95 -20.83 -9.97
C LEU A 98 -1.42 -19.68 -9.11
N GLY A 99 -0.12 -19.65 -8.81
CA GLY A 99 0.56 -18.58 -8.09
C GLY A 99 0.51 -17.25 -8.85
N VAL A 100 0.75 -17.24 -10.16
CA VAL A 100 0.66 -16.02 -11.00
C VAL A 100 -0.78 -15.52 -11.11
N ILE A 101 -1.74 -16.43 -11.27
CA ILE A 101 -3.17 -16.10 -11.31
C ILE A 101 -3.62 -15.53 -9.96
N SER A 102 -3.14 -16.08 -8.85
CA SER A 102 -3.50 -15.62 -7.50
C SER A 102 -2.67 -14.43 -7.01
N SER A 103 -1.53 -14.12 -7.64
CA SER A 103 -0.64 -13.01 -7.23
C SER A 103 -0.94 -11.70 -7.94
N GLY A 104 -1.84 -11.69 -8.91
CA GLY A 104 -2.41 -10.43 -9.37
C GLY A 104 -3.07 -9.76 -8.17
N PRO A 105 -2.97 -8.42 -8.00
CA PRO A 105 -3.77 -7.72 -7.02
C PRO A 105 -5.24 -7.97 -7.39
N ASP A 106 -5.86 -8.93 -6.71
CA ASP A 106 -7.28 -9.22 -6.83
C ASP A 106 -8.00 -8.18 -5.99
N THR A 107 -7.90 -6.92 -6.42
CA THR A 107 -8.61 -5.82 -5.78
C THR A 107 -10.08 -6.01 -6.13
N ASP A 108 -10.88 -6.42 -5.15
CA ASP A 108 -12.30 -6.69 -5.36
C ASP A 108 -12.96 -5.41 -5.95
N PRO A 109 -13.91 -5.50 -6.90
CA PRO A 109 -14.80 -4.39 -7.19
C PRO A 109 -15.32 -3.67 -5.94
N ALA A 110 -15.56 -4.40 -4.84
CA ALA A 110 -15.91 -3.85 -3.55
C ALA A 110 -14.81 -2.96 -2.92
N ASP A 111 -13.53 -3.29 -3.10
CA ASP A 111 -12.41 -2.46 -2.61
C ASP A 111 -12.30 -1.15 -3.40
N ARG A 112 -12.58 -1.20 -4.71
CA ARG A 112 -12.60 0.02 -5.55
C ARG A 112 -13.75 0.94 -5.19
N GLU A 113 -14.93 0.36 -4.95
CA GLU A 113 -16.09 1.09 -4.45
C GLU A 113 -15.78 1.70 -3.08
N ALA A 114 -15.22 0.92 -2.15
CA ALA A 114 -14.83 1.40 -0.82
C ALA A 114 -13.80 2.56 -0.88
N LEU A 115 -12.80 2.47 -1.76
CA LEU A 115 -11.83 3.56 -1.98
C LEU A 115 -12.51 4.83 -2.51
N GLY A 116 -13.36 4.69 -3.53
CA GLY A 116 -14.09 5.82 -4.12
C GLY A 116 -15.03 6.48 -3.11
N THR A 117 -15.83 5.67 -2.41
CA THR A 117 -16.75 6.16 -1.37
C THR A 117 -16.01 6.82 -0.21
N THR A 118 -14.90 6.25 0.27
CA THR A 118 -14.12 6.85 1.36
C THR A 118 -13.58 8.24 0.97
N ASP A 119 -13.15 8.37 -0.29
CA ASP A 119 -12.68 9.64 -0.83
C ASP A 119 -13.81 10.68 -0.95
N GLU A 120 -14.94 10.28 -1.54
CA GLU A 120 -16.13 11.13 -1.67
C GLU A 120 -16.64 11.62 -0.31
N VAL A 121 -16.73 10.72 0.67
CA VAL A 121 -17.10 11.05 2.06
C VAL A 121 -16.13 12.08 2.63
N ARG A 122 -14.82 11.88 2.46
CA ARG A 122 -13.83 12.83 2.97
C ARG A 122 -14.01 14.22 2.36
N VAL A 123 -14.12 14.32 1.04
CA VAL A 123 -14.30 15.60 0.35
C VAL A 123 -15.59 16.27 0.82
N ALA A 124 -16.68 15.51 0.96
CA ALA A 124 -17.95 16.02 1.46
C ALA A 124 -17.84 16.59 2.89
N TRP A 125 -17.13 15.91 3.80
CA TRP A 125 -16.90 16.43 5.15
C TRP A 125 -15.97 17.64 5.18
N LEU A 126 -14.94 17.68 4.33
CA LEU A 126 -14.10 18.88 4.19
C LEU A 126 -14.92 20.09 3.69
N ARG A 127 -15.90 19.86 2.81
CA ARG A 127 -16.85 20.91 2.40
C ARG A 127 -17.68 21.44 3.56
N VAL A 128 -18.10 20.58 4.50
CA VAL A 128 -18.78 21.01 5.74
C VAL A 128 -17.86 21.90 6.59
N ALA A 129 -16.56 21.58 6.67
CA ALA A 129 -15.60 22.41 7.41
C ALA A 129 -15.47 23.82 6.80
N VAL A 130 -15.33 23.91 5.47
CA VAL A 130 -15.29 25.20 4.75
C VAL A 130 -16.61 25.98 4.91
N ALA A 131 -17.74 25.30 4.87
CA ALA A 131 -19.04 25.92 5.13
C ALA A 131 -19.17 26.43 6.58
N ALA A 132 -18.50 25.81 7.55
CA ALA A 132 -18.46 26.29 8.93
C ALA A 132 -17.71 27.62 9.05
N ASP A 133 -16.60 27.77 8.32
CA ASP A 133 -15.82 29.02 8.28
C ASP A 133 -16.62 30.16 7.60
N GLU A 134 -17.34 29.85 6.51
CA GLU A 134 -18.26 30.80 5.89
C GLU A 134 -19.42 31.17 6.82
N ALA A 135 -20.00 30.20 7.52
CA ALA A 135 -21.08 30.45 8.48
C ALA A 135 -20.60 31.31 9.66
N TRP A 136 -19.38 31.08 10.13
CA TRP A 136 -18.77 31.91 11.16
C TRP A 136 -18.62 33.36 10.70
N ALA A 137 -18.12 33.59 9.49
CA ALA A 137 -17.97 34.94 8.94
C ALA A 137 -19.35 35.62 8.71
N LEU A 138 -20.34 34.88 8.23
CA LEU A 138 -21.72 35.37 8.05
C LEU A 138 -22.33 35.80 9.40
N THR A 139 -22.30 34.93 10.41
CA THR A 139 -22.81 35.28 11.75
C THR A 139 -22.07 36.47 12.36
N ALA A 140 -20.74 36.54 12.21
CA ALA A 140 -19.93 37.63 12.73
C ALA A 140 -20.22 38.99 12.05
N SER A 141 -20.58 38.98 10.76
CA SER A 141 -20.99 40.18 10.02
C SER A 141 -22.44 40.61 10.31
N GLY A 142 -23.19 39.80 11.07
CA GLY A 142 -24.59 40.04 11.39
C GLY A 142 -25.55 39.71 10.24
N GLU A 143 -25.10 38.96 9.24
CA GLU A 143 -25.97 38.37 8.22
C GLU A 143 -26.72 37.16 8.81
N ASP A 144 -28.03 37.06 8.52
CA ASP A 144 -28.85 35.95 8.99
C ASP A 144 -28.50 34.66 8.24
N LEU A 145 -28.05 33.64 8.98
CA LEU A 145 -27.96 32.27 8.50
C LEU A 145 -29.29 31.54 8.64
N THR A 146 -29.67 30.83 7.59
CA THR A 146 -30.81 29.90 7.60
C THR A 146 -30.27 28.48 7.47
N LEU A 147 -30.42 27.67 8.51
CA LEU A 147 -30.15 26.23 8.42
C LEU A 147 -31.07 25.56 7.41
N ASP A 148 -30.56 24.50 6.80
CA ASP A 148 -31.33 23.60 5.93
C ASP A 148 -31.97 24.32 4.73
N SER A 149 -31.23 25.29 4.19
CA SER A 149 -31.63 26.10 3.05
C SER A 149 -30.82 25.82 1.78
N GLY A 150 -29.75 25.03 1.87
CA GLY A 150 -28.78 24.79 0.80
C GLY A 150 -28.02 26.05 0.38
N ARG A 151 -27.95 27.06 1.25
CA ARG A 151 -27.30 28.35 0.99
C ARG A 151 -25.83 28.30 1.44
N PRO A 152 -25.00 29.27 1.01
CA PRO A 152 -23.63 29.37 1.52
C PRO A 152 -23.62 29.40 3.05
N GLY A 153 -22.69 28.65 3.67
CA GLY A 153 -22.64 28.42 5.11
C GLY A 153 -23.61 27.36 5.68
N ASP A 154 -24.37 26.63 4.87
CA ASP A 154 -25.30 25.59 5.37
C ASP A 154 -24.62 24.26 5.72
N THR A 155 -23.98 24.27 6.89
CA THR A 155 -23.27 23.10 7.45
C THR A 155 -24.17 21.89 7.69
N VAL A 156 -25.48 22.07 7.95
CA VAL A 156 -26.39 20.97 8.33
C VAL A 156 -26.79 20.15 7.12
N SER A 157 -27.25 20.79 6.03
CA SER A 157 -27.59 20.07 4.80
C SER A 157 -26.36 19.37 4.22
N LEU A 158 -25.19 20.01 4.25
CA LEU A 158 -23.94 19.40 3.77
C LEU A 158 -23.52 18.21 4.64
N ALA A 159 -23.70 18.27 5.96
CA ALA A 159 -23.40 17.15 6.84
C ALA A 159 -24.39 15.99 6.67
N GLU A 160 -25.65 16.28 6.34
CA GLU A 160 -26.65 15.25 5.97
C GLU A 160 -26.23 14.54 4.68
N GLU A 161 -25.90 15.31 3.63
CA GLU A 161 -25.41 14.78 2.35
C GLU A 161 -24.15 13.91 2.56
N ALA A 162 -23.17 14.41 3.31
CA ALA A 162 -21.94 13.66 3.61
C ALA A 162 -22.21 12.37 4.41
N SER A 163 -23.22 12.38 5.30
CA SER A 163 -23.59 11.21 6.11
C SER A 163 -24.35 10.15 5.33
N ASP A 164 -25.12 10.57 4.32
CA ASP A 164 -25.86 9.67 3.44
C ASP A 164 -24.93 8.80 2.57
N ILE A 165 -23.73 9.31 2.25
CA ILE A 165 -22.72 8.57 1.47
C ILE A 165 -22.19 7.35 2.25
N GLU A 166 -21.91 7.48 3.56
CA GLU A 166 -21.36 6.38 4.39
C GLU A 166 -22.43 5.58 5.16
N GLY A 167 -23.72 5.88 4.99
CA GLY A 167 -24.81 5.14 5.64
C GLY A 167 -25.09 5.54 7.10
N GLY A 168 -24.92 6.82 7.44
CA GLY A 168 -25.43 7.39 8.70
C GLY A 168 -24.38 7.55 9.81
N ILE A 169 -23.31 8.30 9.53
CA ILE A 169 -22.31 8.65 10.54
C ILE A 169 -22.98 9.46 11.68
N PRO A 170 -22.79 9.10 12.97
CA PRO A 170 -23.40 9.80 14.10
C PRO A 170 -22.85 11.23 14.33
N LEU A 171 -22.03 11.74 13.42
CA LEU A 171 -21.44 13.08 13.46
C LEU A 171 -22.41 14.16 12.98
N HIS A 172 -23.39 13.83 12.14
CA HIS A 172 -24.41 14.78 11.70
C HIS A 172 -25.14 15.46 12.87
N GLN A 173 -25.49 14.69 13.91
CA GLN A 173 -26.15 15.25 15.09
C GLN A 173 -25.24 16.21 15.89
N GLN A 174 -23.93 15.94 15.92
CA GLN A 174 -22.96 16.80 16.59
C GLN A 174 -22.77 18.10 15.81
N VAL A 175 -22.63 18.03 14.48
CA VAL A 175 -22.59 19.22 13.61
C VAL A 175 -23.86 20.03 13.76
N MET A 176 -25.05 19.41 13.69
CA MET A 176 -26.32 20.13 13.88
C MET A 176 -26.37 20.88 15.22
N THR A 177 -25.88 20.25 16.30
CA THR A 177 -25.87 20.86 17.63
C THR A 177 -24.91 22.05 17.67
N ALA A 178 -23.67 21.86 17.22
CA ALA A 178 -22.66 22.91 17.22
C ALA A 178 -23.03 24.07 16.26
N SER A 179 -23.57 23.79 15.08
CA SER A 179 -24.07 24.83 14.16
C SER A 179 -25.22 25.64 14.78
N PHE A 180 -26.14 24.97 15.50
CA PHE A 180 -27.20 25.67 16.22
C PHE A 180 -26.66 26.59 17.32
N GLU A 181 -25.70 26.12 18.10
CA GLU A 181 -25.01 26.92 19.12
C GLU A 181 -24.28 28.12 18.50
N GLY A 182 -23.58 27.91 17.37
CA GLY A 182 -22.85 28.93 16.64
C GLY A 182 -23.73 30.08 16.14
N MET A 183 -24.91 29.79 15.59
CA MET A 183 -25.82 30.86 15.12
C MET A 183 -26.59 31.56 16.23
N THR A 184 -26.82 30.88 17.35
CA THR A 184 -27.60 31.46 18.46
C THR A 184 -26.73 32.22 19.47
N ALA A 185 -25.42 32.01 19.44
CA ALA A 185 -24.46 32.78 20.20
C ALA A 185 -24.39 34.24 19.74
N GLU A 186 -23.97 35.13 20.65
CA GLU A 186 -23.74 36.53 20.31
C GLU A 186 -22.60 36.64 19.27
N PRO A 187 -22.77 37.41 18.18
CA PRO A 187 -21.73 37.58 17.16
C PRO A 187 -20.39 38.03 17.76
N GLY A 188 -19.31 37.36 17.36
CA GLY A 188 -17.95 37.63 17.87
C GLY A 188 -17.72 37.20 19.33
N SER A 189 -18.66 36.48 19.95
CA SER A 189 -18.44 35.90 21.28
C SER A 189 -17.56 34.65 21.22
N SER A 190 -16.87 34.35 22.31
CA SER A 190 -16.09 33.11 22.44
C SER A 190 -16.95 31.85 22.32
N ALA A 191 -18.26 31.95 22.59
CA ALA A 191 -19.19 30.84 22.40
C ALA A 191 -19.44 30.57 20.91
N ALA A 192 -19.61 31.62 20.10
CA ALA A 192 -19.72 31.49 18.65
C ALA A 192 -18.43 30.91 18.05
N THR A 193 -17.27 31.45 18.44
CA THR A 193 -15.95 30.94 18.04
C THR A 193 -15.79 29.45 18.37
N ALA A 194 -16.11 29.04 19.60
CA ALA A 194 -15.98 27.65 20.03
C ALA A 194 -16.89 26.72 19.22
N ALA A 195 -18.14 27.11 18.98
CA ALA A 195 -19.11 26.31 18.25
C ALA A 195 -18.71 26.12 16.76
N TRP A 196 -18.29 27.17 16.07
CA TRP A 196 -17.85 27.06 14.67
C TRP A 196 -16.53 26.31 14.53
N THR A 197 -15.59 26.50 15.46
CA THR A 197 -14.35 25.72 15.54
C THR A 197 -14.63 24.24 15.78
N GLU A 198 -15.65 23.92 16.58
CA GLU A 198 -16.09 22.54 16.81
C GLU A 198 -16.63 21.90 15.53
N VAL A 199 -17.51 22.58 14.77
CA VAL A 199 -17.99 22.06 13.48
C VAL A 199 -16.81 21.81 12.53
N HIS A 200 -15.90 22.78 12.38
CA HIS A 200 -14.72 22.65 11.52
C HIS A 200 -13.84 21.45 11.93
N THR A 201 -13.55 21.33 13.22
CA THR A 201 -12.69 20.25 13.76
C THR A 201 -13.34 18.87 13.64
N LEU A 202 -14.64 18.76 13.93
CA LEU A 202 -15.38 17.51 13.76
C LEU A 202 -15.36 17.05 12.31
N SER A 203 -15.59 17.96 11.37
CA SER A 203 -15.57 17.71 9.94
C SER A 203 -14.21 17.26 9.41
N LEU A 204 -13.11 17.90 9.84
CA LEU A 204 -11.76 17.45 9.51
C LEU A 204 -11.43 16.04 10.05
N GLY A 205 -12.02 15.67 11.18
CA GLY A 205 -11.72 14.44 11.90
C GLY A 205 -12.46 13.19 11.42
N VAL A 206 -13.47 13.33 10.55
CA VAL A 206 -14.35 12.19 10.18
C VAL A 206 -13.60 11.12 9.41
N VAL A 207 -12.94 11.52 8.32
CA VAL A 207 -12.11 10.63 7.52
C VAL A 207 -10.67 11.11 7.60
N ARG A 208 -9.81 10.25 8.13
CA ARG A 208 -8.38 10.57 8.24
C ARG A 208 -7.77 10.82 6.86
N GLN A 209 -6.80 11.73 6.82
CA GLN A 209 -6.08 12.07 5.59
C GLN A 209 -5.41 10.87 4.92
N ASP A 210 -5.02 9.87 5.70
CA ASP A 210 -4.37 8.65 5.24
C ASP A 210 -5.32 7.47 5.06
N ALA A 211 -6.63 7.60 5.32
CA ALA A 211 -7.59 6.49 5.22
C ALA A 211 -7.62 5.85 3.82
N VAL A 212 -7.64 6.67 2.76
CA VAL A 212 -7.60 6.18 1.37
C VAL A 212 -6.27 5.46 1.08
N ALA A 213 -5.15 5.99 1.60
CA ALA A 213 -3.83 5.39 1.44
C ALA A 213 -3.66 4.08 2.23
N ASP A 214 -4.32 3.96 3.39
CA ASP A 214 -4.33 2.76 4.22
C ASP A 214 -5.17 1.65 3.57
N LEU A 215 -6.40 1.97 3.11
CA LEU A 215 -7.24 1.06 2.33
C LEU A 215 -6.53 0.58 1.06
N PHE A 216 -5.77 1.48 0.44
CA PHE A 216 -4.91 1.13 -0.69
C PHE A 216 -3.82 0.11 -0.30
N HIS A 217 -3.05 0.38 0.76
CA HIS A 217 -2.00 -0.53 1.19
C HIS A 217 -2.55 -1.89 1.63
N GLU A 218 -3.79 -1.91 2.12
CA GLU A 218 -4.49 -3.14 2.45
C GLU A 218 -4.92 -3.92 1.19
N SER A 219 -5.49 -3.23 0.19
CA SER A 219 -5.98 -3.86 -1.05
C SER A 219 -4.88 -4.32 -2.02
N ILE A 220 -3.67 -3.74 -1.93
CA ILE A 220 -2.51 -4.13 -2.77
C ILE A 220 -1.60 -5.16 -2.11
N ARG A 221 -1.81 -5.51 -0.83
CA ARG A 221 -0.98 -6.52 -0.19
C ARG A 221 -1.11 -7.84 -0.96
N PRO A 222 0.00 -8.37 -1.51
CA PRO A 222 -0.06 -9.62 -2.24
C PRO A 222 -0.53 -10.71 -1.28
N ASP A 223 -1.54 -11.48 -1.70
CA ASP A 223 -2.07 -12.56 -0.89
C ASP A 223 -0.92 -13.47 -0.46
N ARG A 224 -0.78 -13.67 0.85
CA ARG A 224 0.29 -14.50 1.42
C ARG A 224 0.26 -15.90 0.83
N LEU A 225 -0.92 -16.39 0.46
CA LEU A 225 -1.08 -17.66 -0.24
C LEU A 225 -0.49 -17.62 -1.64
N ALA A 226 -0.74 -16.56 -2.41
CA ALA A 226 -0.18 -16.38 -3.74
C ALA A 226 1.35 -16.30 -3.73
N VAL A 227 1.91 -15.52 -2.80
CA VAL A 227 3.37 -15.45 -2.57
C VAL A 227 3.92 -16.84 -2.21
N GLY A 228 3.22 -17.58 -1.36
CA GLY A 228 3.57 -18.96 -1.00
C GLY A 228 3.54 -19.92 -2.20
N LEU A 229 2.52 -19.83 -3.04
CA LEU A 229 2.36 -20.65 -4.26
C LEU A 229 3.45 -20.34 -5.29
N LEU A 230 3.77 -19.07 -5.52
CA LEU A 230 4.88 -18.65 -6.37
C LEU A 230 6.22 -19.18 -5.87
N ALA A 231 6.49 -19.06 -4.57
CA ALA A 231 7.72 -19.58 -3.97
C ALA A 231 7.83 -21.11 -4.13
N LEU A 232 6.75 -21.85 -3.88
CA LEU A 232 6.71 -23.30 -4.04
C LEU A 232 6.87 -23.73 -5.51
N GLY A 233 6.19 -23.04 -6.43
CA GLY A 233 6.28 -23.31 -7.85
C GLY A 233 7.67 -23.00 -8.43
N GLY A 234 8.27 -21.88 -8.03
CA GLY A 234 9.64 -21.52 -8.36
C GLY A 234 10.67 -22.55 -7.87
N ALA A 235 10.51 -23.02 -6.62
CA ALA A 235 11.35 -24.10 -6.09
C ALA A 235 11.20 -25.40 -6.90
N GLY A 236 9.99 -25.74 -7.34
CA GLY A 236 9.73 -26.90 -8.20
C GLY A 236 10.44 -26.82 -9.56
N LEU A 237 10.46 -25.64 -10.19
CA LEU A 237 11.19 -25.42 -11.45
C LEU A 237 12.71 -25.52 -11.27
N VAL A 238 13.25 -24.97 -10.18
CA VAL A 238 14.69 -25.07 -9.89
C VAL A 238 15.11 -26.54 -9.71
N VAL A 239 14.35 -27.31 -8.95
CA VAL A 239 14.63 -28.75 -8.73
C VAL A 239 14.61 -29.52 -10.06
N THR A 240 13.62 -29.26 -10.92
CA THR A 240 13.52 -29.94 -12.22
C THR A 240 14.62 -29.54 -13.19
N LEU A 241 15.03 -28.27 -13.19
CA LEU A 241 16.19 -27.80 -13.96
C LEU A 241 17.48 -28.50 -13.52
N VAL A 242 17.73 -28.60 -12.21
CA VAL A 242 18.91 -29.29 -11.64
C VAL A 242 18.92 -30.77 -12.03
N VAL A 243 17.78 -31.45 -11.97
CA VAL A 243 17.67 -32.86 -12.39
C VAL A 243 17.93 -33.03 -13.89
N ALA A 244 17.41 -32.13 -14.73
CA ALA A 244 17.62 -32.17 -16.18
C ALA A 244 19.10 -31.94 -16.56
N LEU A 245 19.76 -30.97 -15.92
CA LEU A 245 21.18 -30.69 -16.10
C LEU A 245 22.05 -31.88 -15.66
N ARG A 246 21.77 -32.46 -14.49
CA ARG A 246 22.51 -33.62 -13.96
C ARG A 246 22.44 -34.83 -14.89
N ARG A 247 21.34 -34.98 -15.64
CA ARG A 247 21.12 -36.09 -16.58
C ARG A 247 21.59 -35.84 -18.01
N ARG A 248 22.26 -34.71 -18.29
CA ARG A 248 22.76 -34.32 -19.64
C ARG A 248 21.68 -34.36 -20.74
N ALA A 249 20.42 -34.15 -20.37
CA ALA A 249 19.32 -34.05 -21.33
C ALA A 249 19.27 -32.64 -21.92
N GLY A 250 20.25 -32.30 -22.77
CA GLY A 250 20.50 -30.93 -23.24
C GLY A 250 19.28 -30.21 -23.81
N TRP A 251 18.42 -30.91 -24.55
CA TRP A 251 17.17 -30.34 -25.08
C TRP A 251 16.10 -30.06 -24.01
N GLN A 252 16.00 -30.91 -22.98
CA GLN A 252 15.06 -30.70 -21.87
C GLN A 252 15.54 -29.58 -20.95
N ALA A 253 16.85 -29.46 -20.74
CA ALA A 253 17.44 -28.34 -20.00
C ALA A 253 17.24 -27.00 -20.74
N ALA A 254 17.38 -26.98 -22.06
CA ALA A 254 17.10 -25.78 -22.87
C ALA A 254 15.61 -25.38 -22.84
N ALA A 255 14.69 -26.35 -22.92
CA ALA A 255 13.25 -26.09 -22.82
C ALA A 255 12.83 -25.61 -21.42
N ALA A 256 13.35 -26.24 -20.36
CA ALA A 256 13.07 -25.84 -18.98
C ALA A 256 13.68 -24.46 -18.65
N GLY A 257 14.93 -24.21 -19.08
CA GLY A 257 15.57 -22.90 -18.95
C GLY A 257 14.83 -21.82 -19.74
N GLY A 258 14.40 -22.12 -20.96
CA GLY A 258 13.56 -21.23 -21.77
C GLY A 258 12.23 -20.90 -21.08
N ALA A 259 11.54 -21.89 -20.52
CA ALA A 259 10.30 -21.67 -19.78
C ALA A 259 10.51 -20.79 -18.54
N VAL A 260 11.56 -21.05 -17.74
CA VAL A 260 11.92 -20.21 -16.58
C VAL A 260 12.19 -18.77 -17.01
N VAL A 261 12.98 -18.57 -18.07
CA VAL A 261 13.30 -17.23 -18.58
C VAL A 261 12.04 -16.53 -19.10
N LEU A 262 11.18 -17.23 -19.83
CA LEU A 262 9.95 -16.65 -20.37
C LEU A 262 8.98 -16.27 -19.25
N THR A 263 8.83 -17.13 -18.23
CA THR A 263 8.04 -16.83 -17.02
C THR A 263 8.60 -15.64 -16.26
N LEU A 264 9.92 -15.58 -16.07
CA LEU A 264 10.58 -14.43 -15.43
C LEU A 264 10.41 -13.15 -16.24
N VAL A 265 10.55 -13.20 -17.57
CA VAL A 265 10.37 -12.02 -18.44
C VAL A 265 8.92 -11.56 -18.42
N THR A 266 7.94 -12.46 -18.45
CA THR A 266 6.52 -12.07 -18.32
C THR A 266 6.22 -11.48 -16.95
N LEU A 267 6.76 -12.04 -15.86
CA LEU A 267 6.60 -11.49 -14.52
C LEU A 267 7.21 -10.09 -14.44
N VAL A 268 8.45 -9.91 -14.91
CA VAL A 268 9.15 -8.64 -14.91
C VAL A 268 8.46 -7.61 -15.81
N GLN A 269 7.94 -8.00 -16.98
CA GLN A 269 7.25 -7.06 -17.87
C GLN A 269 5.91 -6.59 -17.30
N VAL A 270 5.18 -7.47 -16.62
CA VAL A 270 3.91 -7.11 -15.99
C VAL A 270 4.16 -6.20 -14.79
N ASP A 271 5.08 -6.58 -13.92
CA ASP A 271 5.46 -5.78 -12.76
C ASP A 271 6.05 -4.42 -13.15
N ALA A 272 6.84 -4.36 -14.24
CA ALA A 272 7.47 -3.12 -14.70
C ALA A 272 6.54 -2.16 -15.48
N GLN A 273 5.39 -2.62 -15.99
CA GLN A 273 4.51 -1.78 -16.82
C GLN A 273 3.20 -1.39 -16.15
N THR A 274 2.65 -2.18 -15.23
CA THR A 274 1.35 -1.89 -14.59
C THR A 274 1.46 -1.27 -13.20
N ALA A 275 2.54 -1.54 -12.45
CA ALA A 275 2.78 -0.90 -11.16
C ALA A 275 3.03 0.63 -11.22
N PRO A 276 3.77 1.20 -12.20
CA PRO A 276 4.08 2.63 -12.17
C PRO A 276 2.86 3.51 -12.48
N SER A 277 2.00 3.15 -13.44
CA SER A 277 0.87 4.01 -13.83
C SER A 277 -0.13 4.23 -12.71
N TYR A 278 -0.43 3.18 -11.93
CA TYR A 278 -1.29 3.32 -10.76
C TYR A 278 -0.58 4.07 -9.63
N ALA A 279 0.70 3.75 -9.35
CA ALA A 279 1.43 4.39 -8.27
C ALA A 279 1.61 5.90 -8.49
N ASP A 280 1.81 6.31 -9.73
CA ASP A 280 1.88 7.71 -10.14
C ASP A 280 0.51 8.40 -9.93
N ALA A 281 -0.59 7.83 -10.45
CA ALA A 281 -1.94 8.37 -10.25
C ALA A 281 -2.34 8.44 -8.76
N ALA A 282 -1.98 7.45 -7.96
CA ALA A 282 -2.22 7.46 -6.52
C ALA A 282 -1.38 8.51 -5.77
N ALA A 283 -0.19 8.83 -6.29
CA ALA A 283 0.65 9.90 -5.75
C ALA A 283 0.10 11.28 -6.12
N GLU A 284 -0.38 11.47 -7.34
CA GLU A 284 -1.07 12.68 -7.82
C GLU A 284 -2.36 12.92 -7.01
N HIS A 285 -3.21 11.90 -6.87
CA HIS A 285 -4.38 11.95 -6.00
C HIS A 285 -4.05 12.30 -4.55
N ARG A 286 -2.98 11.71 -3.98
CA ARG A 286 -2.54 12.05 -2.61
C ARG A 286 -2.08 13.50 -2.51
N ALA A 287 -1.38 14.01 -3.51
CA ALA A 287 -0.95 15.41 -3.53
C ALA A 287 -2.16 16.35 -3.56
N ALA A 288 -3.16 16.07 -4.40
CA ALA A 288 -4.41 16.83 -4.45
C ALA A 288 -5.16 16.79 -3.11
N GLN A 289 -5.21 15.63 -2.44
CA GLN A 289 -5.81 15.49 -1.11
C GLN A 289 -5.07 16.26 -0.01
N VAL A 290 -3.74 16.41 -0.12
CA VAL A 290 -2.95 17.27 0.78
C VAL A 290 -3.28 18.73 0.53
N GLU A 291 -3.28 19.16 -0.74
CA GLU A 291 -3.62 20.53 -1.12
C GLU A 291 -5.03 20.93 -0.67
N LEU A 292 -6.01 20.04 -0.85
CA LEU A 292 -7.38 20.27 -0.37
C LEU A 292 -7.43 20.48 1.15
N THR A 293 -6.66 19.68 1.91
CA THR A 293 -6.60 19.80 3.38
C THR A 293 -5.88 21.08 3.81
N ASP A 294 -4.80 21.44 3.12
CA ASP A 294 -4.05 22.67 3.37
C ASP A 294 -4.92 23.91 3.11
N ILE A 295 -5.75 23.89 2.07
CA ILE A 295 -6.73 24.96 1.80
C ILE A 295 -7.76 25.06 2.92
N THR A 296 -8.37 23.94 3.32
CA THR A 296 -9.38 23.94 4.38
C THR A 296 -8.81 24.43 5.71
N THR A 297 -7.65 23.91 6.13
CA THR A 297 -7.02 24.30 7.40
C THR A 297 -6.48 25.74 7.36
N GLY A 298 -5.85 26.14 6.26
CA GLY A 298 -5.35 27.50 6.07
C GLY A 298 -6.48 28.54 6.06
N LEU A 299 -7.62 28.21 5.42
CA LEU A 299 -8.80 29.08 5.43
C LEU A 299 -9.29 29.34 6.85
N HIS A 300 -9.40 28.29 7.67
CA HIS A 300 -9.83 28.43 9.06
C HIS A 300 -8.88 29.28 9.90
N GLU A 301 -7.56 29.08 9.74
CA GLU A 301 -6.55 29.89 10.44
C GLU A 301 -6.68 31.38 10.08
N GLU A 302 -6.86 31.70 8.79
CA GLU A 302 -6.99 33.08 8.33
C GLU A 302 -8.33 33.71 8.74
N VAL A 303 -9.45 32.98 8.67
CA VAL A 303 -10.76 33.43 9.13
C VAL A 303 -10.74 33.65 10.65
N SER A 304 -10.20 32.71 11.43
CA SER A 304 -10.05 32.87 12.88
C SER A 304 -9.17 34.08 13.23
N ALA A 305 -8.07 34.30 12.50
CA ALA A 305 -7.21 35.46 12.72
C ALA A 305 -7.95 36.79 12.48
N LEU A 306 -8.87 36.84 11.51
CA LEU A 306 -9.69 38.02 11.21
C LEU A 306 -10.87 38.20 12.18
N LEU A 307 -11.35 37.15 12.83
CA LEU A 307 -12.51 37.21 13.73
C LEU A 307 -12.11 37.31 15.21
N ASP A 308 -11.11 36.55 15.65
CA ASP A 308 -10.64 36.51 17.04
C ASP A 308 -9.39 37.38 17.28
N GLY A 309 -8.78 37.90 16.21
CA GLY A 309 -7.58 38.70 16.29
C GLY A 309 -7.79 40.13 16.81
N PRO A 310 -6.71 40.86 17.11
CA PRO A 310 -6.77 42.24 17.61
C PRO A 310 -7.32 43.25 16.59
N GLN A 311 -7.44 42.85 15.31
CA GLN A 311 -7.96 43.65 14.21
C GLN A 311 -9.19 42.96 13.60
N THR A 312 -10.23 42.75 14.41
CA THR A 312 -11.45 42.08 13.96
C THR A 312 -12.07 42.77 12.74
N ASP A 313 -12.22 42.04 11.64
CA ASP A 313 -12.85 42.52 10.40
C ASP A 313 -13.77 41.44 9.80
N PRO A 314 -15.05 41.41 10.21
CA PRO A 314 -16.00 40.40 9.73
C PRO A 314 -16.29 40.47 8.23
N SER A 315 -16.19 41.66 7.62
CA SER A 315 -16.35 41.81 6.17
C SER A 315 -15.21 41.16 5.41
N ALA A 316 -13.96 41.40 5.83
CA ALA A 316 -12.80 40.77 5.23
C ALA A 316 -12.82 39.25 5.43
N ALA A 317 -13.24 38.78 6.62
CA ALA A 317 -13.41 37.36 6.90
C ALA A 317 -14.44 36.70 5.96
N LEU A 318 -15.55 37.39 5.68
CA LEU A 318 -16.59 36.87 4.78
C LEU A 318 -16.14 36.83 3.32
N ASP A 319 -15.46 37.87 2.84
CA ASP A 319 -14.90 37.88 1.49
C ASP A 319 -13.85 36.76 1.33
N LEU A 320 -13.00 36.57 2.34
CA LEU A 320 -12.01 35.49 2.37
C LEU A 320 -12.67 34.11 2.40
N ALA A 321 -13.70 33.90 3.24
CA ALA A 321 -14.41 32.63 3.32
C ALA A 321 -15.06 32.25 1.99
N ARG A 322 -15.63 33.22 1.26
CA ARG A 322 -16.20 33.00 -0.08
C ARG A 322 -15.13 32.67 -1.11
N GLU A 323 -14.02 33.40 -1.14
CA GLU A 323 -12.89 33.08 -2.03
C GLU A 323 -12.32 31.69 -1.72
N GLY A 324 -12.17 31.36 -0.43
CA GLY A 324 -11.72 30.05 0.05
C GLY A 324 -12.66 28.93 -0.36
N SER A 325 -13.97 29.15 -0.28
CA SER A 325 -14.99 28.20 -0.74
C SER A 325 -14.92 27.96 -2.26
N GLU A 326 -14.78 29.02 -3.06
CA GLU A 326 -14.59 28.88 -4.50
C GLU A 326 -13.30 28.09 -4.85
N ARG A 327 -12.19 28.39 -4.17
CA ARG A 327 -10.92 27.67 -4.34
C ARG A 327 -11.02 26.21 -3.89
N PHE A 328 -11.75 25.95 -2.81
CA PHE A 328 -12.00 24.59 -2.33
C PHE A 328 -12.75 23.77 -3.39
N GLU A 329 -13.79 24.31 -4.02
CA GLU A 329 -14.55 23.58 -5.06
C GLU A 329 -13.71 23.29 -6.32
N GLU A 330 -12.81 24.21 -6.70
CA GLU A 330 -11.85 23.98 -7.78
C GLU A 330 -10.93 22.78 -7.48
N VAL A 331 -10.32 22.76 -6.29
CA VAL A 331 -9.43 21.67 -5.89
C VAL A 331 -10.18 20.37 -5.60
N ALA A 332 -11.41 20.44 -5.08
CA ALA A 332 -12.27 19.27 -4.88
C ALA A 332 -12.62 18.60 -6.22
N THR A 333 -12.82 19.40 -7.29
CA THR A 333 -13.00 18.88 -8.65
C THR A 333 -11.74 18.18 -9.14
N GLN A 334 -10.56 18.77 -8.92
CA GLN A 334 -9.29 18.12 -9.24
C GLN A 334 -9.11 16.81 -8.48
N VAL A 335 -9.41 16.76 -7.18
CA VAL A 335 -9.36 15.52 -6.39
C VAL A 335 -10.27 14.45 -6.98
N ALA A 336 -11.48 14.81 -7.42
CA ALA A 336 -12.39 13.87 -8.07
C ALA A 336 -11.83 13.33 -9.40
N ASP A 337 -11.23 14.18 -10.23
CA ASP A 337 -10.59 13.77 -11.49
C ASP A 337 -9.40 12.82 -11.21
N GLU A 338 -8.53 13.17 -10.26
CA GLU A 338 -7.37 12.35 -9.86
C GLU A 338 -7.81 11.01 -9.24
N ARG A 339 -8.92 11.00 -8.50
CA ARG A 339 -9.53 9.76 -7.98
C ARG A 339 -9.99 8.88 -9.14
N ASP A 340 -10.69 9.43 -10.12
CA ASP A 340 -11.21 8.68 -11.26
C ASP A 340 -10.06 8.11 -12.11
N ASP A 341 -8.97 8.86 -12.29
CA ASP A 341 -7.76 8.39 -12.95
C ASP A 341 -7.05 7.28 -12.15
N MET A 342 -6.94 7.43 -10.83
CA MET A 342 -6.40 6.40 -9.93
C MET A 342 -7.25 5.11 -9.99
N LEU A 343 -8.57 5.22 -9.87
CA LEU A 343 -9.50 4.07 -9.94
C LEU A 343 -9.51 3.44 -11.34
N GLY A 344 -9.37 4.26 -12.39
CA GLY A 344 -9.24 3.82 -13.77
C GLY A 344 -7.95 3.04 -14.02
N ALA A 345 -6.82 3.53 -13.50
CA ALA A 345 -5.53 2.84 -13.56
C ALA A 345 -5.59 1.49 -12.82
N LEU A 346 -6.26 1.44 -11.67
CA LEU A 346 -6.47 0.21 -10.91
C LEU A 346 -7.30 -0.81 -11.69
N ALA A 347 -8.38 -0.37 -12.33
CA ALA A 347 -9.22 -1.23 -13.17
C ALA A 347 -8.45 -1.75 -14.40
N GLN A 348 -7.62 -0.91 -15.02
CA GLN A 348 -6.76 -1.33 -16.14
C GLN A 348 -5.74 -2.38 -15.70
N GLN A 349 -5.13 -2.22 -14.52
CA GLN A 349 -4.21 -3.19 -13.93
C GLN A 349 -4.87 -4.56 -13.74
N GLN A 350 -6.13 -4.60 -13.29
CA GLN A 350 -6.91 -5.84 -13.22
C GLN A 350 -7.08 -6.49 -14.60
N SER A 351 -7.46 -5.71 -15.61
CA SER A 351 -7.70 -6.21 -16.97
C SER A 351 -6.44 -6.75 -17.65
N ALA A 352 -5.27 -6.19 -17.34
CA ALA A 352 -3.98 -6.60 -17.90
C ALA A 352 -3.47 -7.94 -17.33
N SER A 353 -3.93 -8.35 -16.14
CA SER A 353 -3.51 -9.60 -15.52
C SER A 353 -4.07 -10.86 -16.21
N ALA A 354 -5.28 -10.77 -16.79
CA ALA A 354 -5.95 -11.88 -17.47
C ALA A 354 -5.22 -12.41 -18.73
N PRO A 355 -4.75 -11.57 -19.68
CA PRO A 355 -3.99 -12.05 -20.83
C PRO A 355 -2.61 -12.63 -20.44
N VAL A 356 -2.01 -12.17 -19.34
CA VAL A 356 -0.76 -12.72 -18.80
C VAL A 356 -0.98 -14.12 -18.25
N ALA A 357 -2.06 -14.31 -17.47
CA ALA A 357 -2.48 -15.62 -17.01
C ALA A 357 -2.75 -16.57 -18.18
N ALA A 358 -3.43 -16.09 -19.23
CA ALA A 358 -3.69 -16.87 -20.43
C ALA A 358 -2.41 -17.22 -21.21
N ALA A 359 -1.46 -16.30 -21.33
CA ALA A 359 -0.16 -16.53 -21.95
C ALA A 359 0.69 -17.53 -21.15
N GLY A 360 0.67 -17.42 -19.81
CA GLY A 360 1.31 -18.38 -18.90
C GLY A 360 0.72 -19.79 -19.04
N LEU A 361 -0.60 -19.91 -19.09
CA LEU A 361 -1.30 -21.17 -19.39
C LEU A 361 -0.95 -21.73 -20.77
N GLY A 362 -0.86 -20.87 -21.79
CA GLY A 362 -0.45 -21.26 -23.14
C GLY A 362 0.98 -21.81 -23.20
N ALA A 363 1.92 -21.14 -22.53
CA ALA A 363 3.31 -21.59 -22.43
C ALA A 363 3.42 -22.92 -21.65
N ALA A 364 2.68 -23.06 -20.55
CA ALA A 364 2.57 -24.30 -19.79
C ALA A 364 2.04 -25.46 -20.65
N ALA A 365 0.99 -25.22 -21.43
CA ALA A 365 0.40 -26.21 -22.33
C ALA A 365 1.39 -26.63 -23.43
N LEU A 366 2.10 -25.68 -24.04
CA LEU A 366 3.11 -25.95 -25.07
C LEU A 366 4.29 -26.77 -24.53
N ALA A 367 4.76 -26.44 -23.32
CA ALA A 367 5.84 -27.18 -22.70
C ALA A 367 5.38 -28.60 -22.28
N GLY A 368 4.15 -28.75 -21.77
CA GLY A 368 3.54 -30.07 -21.56
C GLY A 368 3.44 -30.91 -22.83
N ALA A 369 3.02 -30.32 -23.95
CA ALA A 369 2.97 -30.99 -25.26
C ALA A 369 4.36 -31.41 -25.77
N ALA A 370 5.38 -30.58 -25.57
CA ALA A 370 6.76 -30.90 -25.96
C ALA A 370 7.32 -32.11 -25.19
N PHE A 371 6.94 -32.30 -23.92
CA PHE A 371 7.34 -33.47 -23.13
C PHE A 371 6.51 -34.74 -23.45
N ALA A 372 5.30 -34.59 -23.98
CA ALA A 372 4.45 -35.70 -24.37
C ALA A 372 4.83 -36.32 -25.73
N LEU A 373 5.54 -35.59 -26.59
CA LEU A 373 5.94 -36.08 -27.90
C LEU A 373 7.03 -37.17 -27.78
N PRO A 374 6.80 -38.39 -28.31
CA PRO A 374 7.78 -39.47 -28.23
C PRO A 374 9.02 -39.09 -29.03
N GLY A 375 10.17 -39.07 -28.37
CA GLY A 375 11.46 -38.80 -29.01
C GLY A 375 11.66 -39.71 -30.22
N ARG A 376 11.66 -39.12 -31.42
CA ARG A 376 11.90 -39.78 -32.71
C ARG A 376 13.16 -40.62 -32.59
N ARG A 377 13.02 -41.96 -32.63
CA ARG A 377 14.18 -42.83 -32.75
C ARG A 377 14.85 -42.48 -34.08
N LYS A 378 16.13 -42.07 -34.02
CA LYS A 378 17.00 -42.15 -35.19
C LYS A 378 17.24 -43.63 -35.40
N ASP A 379 16.45 -44.25 -36.27
CA ASP A 379 16.79 -45.55 -36.81
C ASP A 379 18.10 -45.37 -37.58
N ARG A 380 19.14 -46.06 -37.10
CA ARG A 380 20.45 -46.20 -37.73
C ARG A 380 20.66 -47.67 -38.04
#